data_AF-A0A963NLD9-F1
#
_entry.id   AF-A0A963NLD9-F1
#
_cell.length_a   1.000
_cell.length_b   1.000
_cell.length_c   1.000
_cell.angle_alpha   90.00
_cell.angle_beta   90.00
_cell.angle_gamma   90.00
#
_symmetry.space_group_name_H-M   'P 1'
#
loop_
_entity.id
_entity.type
_entity.pdbx_description
1 polymer ?
#
loop_
_entity_poly.entity_id
_entity_poly.type
_entity_poly.pdbx_seq_one_letter_code
_entity_poly.pdbx_strand_id
1 'polypeptide(L)'
;IVHDKLLAFIGRNYASDAQGAWFFQNGPQRVYVTLEAAPWVWRLHADEPGTEPMLRSHTGTPAQPRSADAVWLDEAGRLFVDTGIGFGLVHSLDMGLAADAVEQGCWRPREMAFAGMPARFGYQLDSQPPSRPEPR
;
A
#
# COMPACT_ATOMS: atom_id res chain seq x y z
N ILE A 1 2.16 -23.50 1.78
CA ILE A 1 3.52 -23.30 2.30
C ILE A 1 3.84 -21.82 2.17
N VAL A 2 3.81 -21.09 3.27
CA VAL A 2 4.28 -19.70 3.31
C VAL A 2 5.76 -19.75 3.70
N HIS A 3 6.63 -19.13 2.90
CA HIS A 3 8.06 -19.10 3.18
C HIS A 3 8.39 -17.80 3.94
N ASP A 4 8.17 -17.78 5.25
CA ASP A 4 8.34 -16.58 6.09
C ASP A 4 9.73 -15.93 5.96
N LYS A 5 10.79 -16.75 5.81
CA LYS A 5 12.16 -16.27 5.59
C LYS A 5 12.31 -15.54 4.24
N LEU A 6 11.64 -16.03 3.20
CA LEU A 6 11.64 -15.41 1.87
C LEU A 6 10.84 -14.11 1.88
N LEU A 7 9.65 -14.11 2.50
CA LEU A 7 8.82 -12.92 2.64
C LEU A 7 9.55 -11.82 3.43
N ALA A 8 10.18 -12.19 4.54
CA ALA A 8 10.99 -11.25 5.32
C ALA A 8 12.21 -10.74 4.54
N PHE A 9 12.81 -11.56 3.68
CA PHE A 9 13.89 -11.13 2.80
C PHE A 9 13.39 -10.11 1.75
N ILE A 10 12.30 -10.41 1.06
CA ILE A 10 11.70 -9.51 0.06
C ILE A 10 11.29 -8.20 0.74
N GLY A 11 10.58 -8.27 1.87
CA GLY A 11 10.06 -7.10 2.57
C GLY A 11 11.13 -6.11 3.03
N ARG A 12 12.29 -6.59 3.50
CA ARG A 12 13.43 -5.73 3.87
C ARG A 12 14.07 -5.01 2.68
N ASN A 13 13.87 -5.53 1.47
CA ASN A 13 14.47 -5.00 0.25
C ASN A 13 13.43 -4.35 -0.67
N TYR A 14 12.17 -4.23 -0.22
CA TYR A 14 11.05 -3.71 -1.00
C TYR A 14 11.03 -2.19 -0.97
N ALA A 15 11.09 -1.56 -2.16
CA ALA A 15 11.18 -0.11 -2.30
C ALA A 15 10.62 0.35 -3.67
N SER A 16 10.51 1.67 -3.83
CA SER A 16 10.25 2.32 -5.12
C SER A 16 11.45 3.13 -5.59
N ASP A 17 11.54 3.33 -6.90
CA ASP A 17 12.42 4.33 -7.49
C ASP A 17 11.71 5.70 -7.61
N ALA A 18 12.45 6.70 -8.12
CA ALA A 18 11.94 8.05 -8.29
C ALA A 18 10.83 8.18 -9.36
N GLN A 19 10.54 7.13 -10.13
CA GLN A 19 9.46 7.09 -11.12
C GLN A 19 8.20 6.41 -10.55
N GLY A 20 8.24 5.92 -9.31
CA GLY A 20 7.14 5.20 -8.68
C GLY A 20 7.07 3.72 -9.08
N ALA A 21 8.11 3.19 -9.73
CA ALA A 21 8.20 1.77 -10.03
C ALA A 21 8.72 1.00 -8.82
N TRP A 22 8.04 -0.07 -8.46
CA TRP A 22 8.32 -0.87 -7.26
C TRP A 22 9.15 -2.10 -7.58
N PHE A 23 10.09 -2.40 -6.69
CA PHE A 23 11.01 -3.51 -6.84
C PHE A 23 11.42 -4.06 -5.47
N PHE A 24 12.02 -5.25 -5.47
CA PHE A 24 12.87 -5.68 -4.36
C PHE A 24 14.31 -5.89 -4.81
N GLN A 25 15.26 -5.52 -3.95
CA GLN A 25 16.68 -5.73 -4.18
C GLN A 25 17.06 -7.20 -3.94
N ASN A 26 17.67 -7.83 -4.95
CA ASN A 26 18.21 -9.18 -4.89
C ASN A 26 19.71 -9.16 -5.24
N GLY A 27 20.56 -8.95 -4.23
CA GLY A 27 21.99 -8.75 -4.44
C GLY A 27 22.25 -7.49 -5.28
N PRO A 28 22.98 -7.54 -6.41
CA PRO A 28 23.18 -6.40 -7.29
C PRO A 28 21.99 -6.12 -8.22
N GLN A 29 21.01 -7.03 -8.30
CA GLN A 29 19.88 -6.93 -9.22
C GLN A 29 18.65 -6.33 -8.55
N ARG A 30 17.84 -5.59 -9.32
CA ARG A 30 16.50 -5.16 -8.94
C ARG A 30 15.47 -6.02 -9.65
N VAL A 31 14.55 -6.59 -8.89
CA VAL A 31 13.42 -7.34 -9.43
C VAL A 31 12.18 -6.47 -9.29
N TYR A 32 11.71 -5.94 -10.42
CA TYR A 32 10.50 -5.12 -10.46
C TYR A 32 9.24 -5.97 -10.29
N VAL A 33 8.22 -5.39 -9.69
CA VAL A 33 6.97 -6.08 -9.37
C VAL A 33 5.78 -5.46 -10.08
N THR A 34 4.90 -6.31 -10.57
CA THR A 34 3.56 -5.89 -10.97
C THR A 34 2.67 -5.83 -9.73
N LEU A 35 1.99 -4.70 -9.55
CA LEU A 35 1.03 -4.46 -8.47
C LEU A 35 -0.38 -4.69 -9.01
N GLU A 36 -1.17 -5.45 -8.27
CA GLU A 36 -2.59 -5.64 -8.61
C GLU A 36 -3.42 -4.38 -8.31
N ALA A 37 -3.08 -3.66 -7.24
CA ALA A 37 -3.87 -2.52 -6.79
C ALA A 37 -3.00 -1.37 -6.26
N ALA A 38 -2.17 -1.64 -5.26
CA ALA A 38 -1.34 -0.64 -4.61
C ALA A 38 -0.03 -1.27 -4.10
N PRO A 39 0.99 -0.46 -3.80
CA PRO A 39 2.28 -0.98 -3.33
C PRO A 39 2.22 -1.64 -1.96
N TRP A 40 1.44 -1.06 -1.05
CA TRP A 40 1.25 -1.61 0.27
C TRP A 40 -0.09 -2.34 0.38
N VAL A 41 -0.11 -3.35 1.24
CA VAL A 41 -1.35 -3.97 1.71
C VAL A 41 -1.37 -3.76 3.21
N TRP A 42 -2.42 -3.11 3.70
CA TRP A 42 -2.61 -2.75 5.09
C TRP A 42 -3.41 -3.82 5.82
N ARG A 43 -2.84 -4.28 6.93
CA ARG A 43 -3.56 -4.97 7.99
C ARG A 43 -3.92 -3.97 9.08
N LEU A 44 -5.13 -4.06 9.61
CA LEU A 44 -5.58 -3.21 10.72
C LEU A 44 -5.57 -4.02 12.01
N HIS A 45 -5.21 -3.36 13.10
CA HIS A 45 -5.31 -3.87 14.45
C HIS A 45 -5.87 -2.77 15.35
N ALA A 46 -6.90 -3.07 16.12
CA ALA A 46 -7.38 -2.19 17.18
C ALA A 46 -7.12 -2.88 18.53
N ASP A 47 -6.45 -2.18 19.45
CA ASP A 47 -6.18 -2.71 20.79
C ASP A 47 -7.46 -2.72 21.63
N GLU A 48 -8.34 -1.74 21.42
CA GLU A 48 -9.65 -1.63 22.06
C GLU A 48 -10.74 -1.29 21.03
N PRO A 49 -11.96 -1.84 21.16
CA PRO A 49 -13.11 -1.40 20.37
C PRO A 49 -13.34 0.10 20.57
N GLY A 50 -13.61 0.86 19.50
CA GLY A 50 -13.83 2.30 19.63
C GLY A 50 -12.58 3.17 19.42
N THR A 51 -11.43 2.59 19.08
CA THR A 51 -10.17 3.32 18.87
C THR A 51 -9.74 3.34 17.40
N GLU A 52 -8.96 4.35 17.02
CA GLU A 52 -8.38 4.42 15.69
C GLU A 52 -7.47 3.19 15.45
N PRO A 53 -7.71 2.41 14.38
CA PRO A 53 -6.95 1.19 14.14
C PRO A 53 -5.52 1.52 13.72
N MET A 54 -4.56 0.77 14.27
CA MET A 54 -3.17 0.80 13.84
C MET A 54 -2.99 0.04 12.52
N LEU A 55 -2.34 0.68 11.54
CA LEU A 55 -2.02 0.03 10.27
C LEU A 55 -0.66 -0.66 10.34
N ARG A 56 -0.57 -1.81 9.69
CA ARG A 56 0.68 -2.54 9.44
C ARG A 56 0.73 -2.99 7.99
N SER A 57 1.82 -2.68 7.29
CA SER A 57 2.04 -3.18 5.92
C SER A 57 2.23 -4.71 5.90
N HIS A 58 2.09 -5.32 4.71
CA HIS A 58 2.41 -6.73 4.48
C HIS A 58 3.88 -7.10 4.78
N THR A 59 4.78 -6.11 4.90
CA THR A 59 6.18 -6.31 5.30
C THR A 59 6.41 -6.12 6.80
N GLY A 60 5.37 -5.79 7.56
CA GLY A 60 5.43 -5.62 9.01
C GLY A 60 5.70 -4.18 9.48
N THR A 61 5.93 -3.23 8.57
CA THR A 61 6.16 -1.81 8.92
C THR A 61 4.85 -1.17 9.42
N PRO A 62 4.83 -0.58 10.63
CA PRO A 62 3.67 0.15 11.13
C PRO A 62 3.48 1.47 10.39
N ALA A 63 2.24 1.93 10.28
CA ALA A 63 1.88 3.17 9.60
C ALA A 63 0.64 3.82 10.24
N GLN A 64 0.45 5.10 9.95
CA GLN A 64 -0.75 5.87 10.30
C GLN A 64 -1.25 6.61 9.06
N PRO A 65 -2.57 6.82 8.93
CA PRO A 65 -3.10 7.68 7.88
C PRO A 65 -2.49 9.09 8.02
N ARG A 66 -2.23 9.78 6.90
CA ARG A 66 -1.71 11.15 6.96
C ARG A 66 -2.70 12.13 7.63
N SER A 67 -3.99 11.81 7.53
CA SER A 67 -5.11 12.55 8.11
C SER A 67 -6.36 11.68 8.05
N ALA A 68 -7.44 12.09 8.72
CA ALA A 68 -8.74 11.45 8.61
C ALA A 68 -9.24 11.34 7.14
N ASP A 69 -8.93 12.34 6.30
CA ASP A 69 -9.31 12.38 4.88
C ASP A 69 -8.32 11.66 3.93
N ALA A 70 -7.32 10.97 4.48
CA ALA A 70 -6.31 10.23 3.71
C ALA A 70 -6.76 8.80 3.37
N VAL A 71 -8.07 8.56 3.40
CA VAL A 71 -8.71 7.27 3.16
C VAL A 71 -9.54 7.37 1.90
N TRP A 72 -9.46 6.37 1.04
CA TRP A 72 -10.03 6.41 -0.31
C TRP A 72 -10.82 5.15 -0.61
N LEU A 73 -12.02 5.29 -1.18
CA LEU A 73 -12.85 4.19 -1.64
C LEU A 73 -12.93 4.25 -3.17
N ASP A 74 -12.72 3.12 -3.83
CA ASP A 74 -12.89 3.03 -5.28
C ASP A 74 -14.29 2.53 -5.68
N GLU A 75 -14.54 2.51 -6.98
CA GLU A 75 -15.80 2.04 -7.58
C GLU A 75 -16.11 0.56 -7.33
N ALA A 76 -15.14 -0.23 -6.89
CA ALA A 76 -15.29 -1.64 -6.53
C ALA A 76 -15.49 -1.85 -5.02
N GLY A 77 -15.56 -0.77 -4.24
CA GLY A 77 -15.66 -0.83 -2.77
C GLY A 77 -14.37 -1.23 -2.08
N ARG A 78 -13.21 -1.13 -2.77
CA ARG A 78 -11.90 -1.36 -2.15
C ARG A 78 -11.47 -0.10 -1.41
N LEU A 79 -11.00 -0.28 -0.18
CA LEU A 79 -10.56 0.81 0.67
C LEU A 79 -9.04 0.93 0.64
N PHE A 80 -8.53 2.15 0.46
CA PHE A 80 -7.12 2.46 0.42
C PHE A 80 -6.78 3.53 1.44
N VAL A 81 -5.54 3.52 1.93
CA VAL A 81 -5.06 4.52 2.90
C VAL A 81 -3.71 5.06 2.44
N ASP A 82 -3.62 6.39 2.39
CA ASP A 82 -2.39 7.14 2.21
C ASP A 82 -1.75 7.41 3.58
N THR A 83 -0.54 6.87 3.75
CA THR A 83 0.22 6.93 5.00
C THR A 83 1.56 7.60 4.77
N GLY A 84 2.26 7.92 5.86
CA GLY A 84 3.63 8.44 5.82
C GLY A 84 4.60 7.61 4.95
N ILE A 85 4.43 6.28 4.90
CA ILE A 85 5.31 5.36 4.16
C ILE A 85 4.78 5.01 2.76
N GLY A 86 3.60 5.48 2.38
CA GLY A 86 3.03 5.31 1.04
C GLY A 86 1.55 4.94 1.02
N PHE A 87 1.05 4.72 -0.19
CA PHE A 87 -0.33 4.35 -0.47
C PHE A 87 -0.53 2.83 -0.47
N GLY A 88 -1.66 2.34 0.04
CA GLY A 88 -1.91 0.91 0.12
C GLY A 88 -3.37 0.53 0.23
N LEU A 89 -3.67 -0.71 -0.15
CA LEU A 89 -4.98 -1.34 -0.09
C LEU A 89 -5.21 -1.95 1.30
N VAL A 90 -6.35 -1.68 1.92
CA VAL A 90 -6.79 -2.38 3.13
C VAL A 90 -7.19 -3.80 2.78
N HIS A 91 -6.67 -4.76 3.53
CA HIS A 91 -6.99 -6.17 3.33
C HIS A 91 -8.49 -6.42 3.60
N SER A 92 -9.15 -7.19 2.74
CA SER A 92 -10.61 -7.40 2.79
C SER A 92 -11.11 -7.99 4.12
N LEU A 93 -10.29 -8.83 4.77
CA LEU A 93 -10.61 -9.39 6.11
C LEU A 93 -10.67 -8.33 7.22
N ASP A 94 -10.09 -7.16 7.01
CA ASP A 94 -10.01 -6.11 8.03
C ASP A 94 -11.01 -4.96 7.74
N MET A 95 -11.93 -5.15 6.77
CA MET A 95 -12.96 -4.16 6.42
C MET A 95 -13.94 -3.89 7.57
N GLY A 96 -14.13 -4.83 8.50
CA GLY A 96 -14.91 -4.59 9.72
C GLY A 96 -14.29 -3.53 10.60
N LEU A 97 -12.98 -3.65 10.90
CA LEU A 97 -12.24 -2.65 11.67
C LEU A 97 -12.19 -1.30 10.95
N ALA A 98 -12.10 -1.32 9.61
CA ALA A 98 -12.15 -0.10 8.83
C ALA A 98 -13.51 0.59 8.93
N ALA A 99 -14.62 -0.16 8.88
CA ALA A 99 -15.96 0.37 9.04
C ALA A 99 -16.15 1.01 10.43
N ASP A 100 -15.69 0.34 11.48
CA ASP A 100 -15.72 0.86 12.86
C ASP A 100 -14.99 2.23 12.95
N ALA A 101 -13.82 2.35 12.31
CA ALA A 101 -13.05 3.60 12.28
C ALA A 101 -13.78 4.75 11.54
N VAL A 102 -14.60 4.42 10.54
CA VAL A 102 -15.43 5.39 9.81
C VAL A 102 -16.62 5.82 10.66
N GLU A 103 -17.31 4.87 11.31
CA GLU A 103 -18.44 5.14 12.18
C GLU A 103 -18.06 6.03 13.37
N GLN A 104 -16.84 5.87 13.88
CA GLN A 104 -16.26 6.69 14.96
C GLN A 104 -15.77 8.06 14.46
N GLY A 105 -15.75 8.29 13.15
CA GLY A 105 -15.28 9.54 12.54
C GLY A 105 -13.76 9.72 12.54
N CYS A 106 -12.99 8.69 12.93
CA CYS A 106 -11.53 8.66 12.80
C CYS A 106 -11.14 8.73 11.33
N TRP A 107 -11.84 7.97 10.48
CA TRP A 107 -11.60 7.92 9.04
C TRP A 107 -12.76 8.53 8.28
N ARG A 108 -12.44 9.30 7.23
CA ARG A 108 -13.41 9.97 6.35
C ARG A 108 -13.12 9.58 4.90
N PRO A 109 -13.57 8.38 4.46
CA PRO A 109 -13.27 7.88 3.14
C PRO A 109 -13.78 8.83 2.06
N ARG A 110 -12.94 9.08 1.08
CA ARG A 110 -13.26 9.87 -0.12
C ARG A 110 -13.32 8.97 -1.33
N GLU A 111 -14.26 9.22 -2.23
CA GLU A 111 -14.32 8.46 -3.47
C GLU A 111 -13.24 8.91 -4.45
N MET A 112 -12.60 7.95 -5.11
CA MET A 112 -11.69 8.18 -6.23
C MET A 112 -11.70 6.94 -7.12
N ALA A 113 -11.83 7.15 -8.44
CA ALA A 113 -11.73 6.05 -9.38
C ALA A 113 -10.34 5.41 -9.32
N PHE A 114 -10.28 4.08 -9.29
CA PHE A 114 -9.02 3.33 -9.17
C PHE A 114 -7.99 3.73 -10.23
N ALA A 115 -8.44 3.96 -11.48
CA ALA A 115 -7.59 4.38 -12.58
C ALA A 115 -6.82 5.70 -12.32
N GLY A 116 -7.31 6.57 -11.43
CA GLY A 116 -6.66 7.82 -11.06
C GLY A 116 -5.64 7.70 -9.93
N MET A 117 -5.70 6.61 -9.14
CA MET A 117 -4.87 6.45 -7.95
C MET A 117 -3.35 6.34 -8.27
N PRO A 118 -2.90 5.55 -9.27
CA PRO A 118 -1.49 5.47 -9.62
C PRO A 118 -0.86 6.84 -9.89
N ALA A 119 -1.54 7.67 -10.70
CA ALA A 119 -1.08 9.03 -11.01
C ALA A 119 -1.13 9.96 -9.79
N ARG A 120 -2.17 9.85 -8.97
CA ARG A 120 -2.37 10.70 -7.79
C ARG A 120 -1.36 10.44 -6.67
N PHE A 121 -0.96 9.18 -6.48
CA PHE A 121 -0.10 8.74 -5.38
C PHE A 121 1.31 8.34 -5.84
N GLY A 122 1.60 8.47 -7.15
CA GLY A 122 2.95 8.31 -7.70
C GLY A 122 3.47 6.88 -7.67
N TYR A 123 2.65 5.91 -8.07
CA TYR A 123 3.07 4.52 -8.23
C TYR A 123 2.67 3.95 -9.59
N GLN A 124 3.31 2.86 -10.01
CA GLN A 124 3.03 2.17 -11.27
C GLN A 124 2.49 0.76 -11.02
N LEU A 125 1.41 0.38 -11.72
CA LEU A 125 0.88 -0.99 -11.64
C LEU A 125 1.80 -1.99 -12.33
N ASP A 126 2.29 -1.67 -13.52
CA ASP A 126 3.28 -2.50 -14.21
C ASP A 126 4.64 -1.82 -14.14
N SER A 127 5.41 -2.15 -13.11
CA SER A 127 6.75 -1.59 -12.92
C SER A 127 7.74 -2.27 -13.84
N GLN A 128 8.43 -1.49 -14.67
CA GLN A 128 9.45 -1.99 -15.59
C GLN A 128 10.80 -1.34 -15.32
N PRO A 129 11.93 -2.04 -15.58
CA PRO A 129 13.24 -1.42 -15.50
C PRO A 129 13.32 -0.22 -16.46
N PRO A 130 14.01 0.87 -16.08
CA PRO A 130 14.17 2.01 -16.96
C PRO A 130 14.80 1.56 -18.27
N SER A 131 14.16 1.92 -19.38
CA SER A 131 14.68 1.66 -20.71
C SER A 131 16.10 2.20 -20.81
N ARG A 132 17.07 1.32 -21.06
CA ARG A 132 18.46 1.73 -21.25
C ARG A 132 18.49 2.73 -22.41
N PRO A 133 19.09 3.92 -22.26
CA PRO A 133 19.22 4.82 -23.41
C PRO A 133 19.99 4.08 -24.50
N GLU A 134 19.47 4.09 -25.74
CA GLU A 134 20.19 3.52 -26.86
C GLU A 134 21.58 4.18 -26.96
N PRO A 135 22.65 3.39 -27.17
CA PRO A 135 23.95 3.98 -27.47
C PRO A 135 23.83 4.79 -28.76
N ARG A 136 24.16 6.09 -28.71
CA ARG A 136 24.33 6.94 -29.89
C ARG A 136 25.52 6.50 -30.72
#